data_AF-A0A496X9R2-F1
#
_entry.id   AF-A0A496X9R2-F1
#
_cell.length_a   1.000
_cell.length_b   1.000
_cell.length_c   1.000
_cell.angle_alpha   90.00
_cell.angle_beta   90.00
_cell.angle_gamma   90.00
#
_symmetry.space_group_name_H-M   'P 1'
#
loop_
_entity.id
_entity.type
_entity.pdbx_description
1 polymer ?
#
loop_
_entity_poly.entity_id
_entity_poly.type
_entity_poly.pdbx_seq_one_letter_code
_entity_poly.pdbx_strand_id
1 'polypeptide(L)' 'MRVTLVQQGFDLMLYGMGTVFVFLIVLVLAVRLMSKIIDKFFPAKLIDPAVGSTTTGLPDPLTVKIIQAAIDRHRAR' A
#
# COMPACT_ATOMS: atom_id res chain seq x y z
N MET A 1 -3.91 3.07 53.89
CA MET A 1 -3.01 2.13 53.17
C MET A 1 -3.78 1.35 52.07
N ARG A 2 -4.35 2.02 51.05
CA ARG A 2 -5.13 1.36 49.96
C ARG A 2 -4.73 1.82 48.55
N VAL A 3 -3.78 2.75 48.45
CA VAL A 3 -3.26 3.28 47.18
C VAL A 3 -2.46 2.22 46.39
N THR A 4 -2.09 1.12 47.05
CA THR A 4 -1.11 0.15 46.52
C THR A 4 -1.66 -0.73 45.41
N LEU A 5 -2.92 -1.20 45.47
CA LEU A 5 -3.44 -2.20 44.53
C LEU A 5 -3.74 -1.60 43.15
N VAL A 6 -4.38 -0.43 43.11
CA VAL A 6 -4.71 0.24 41.84
C VAL A 6 -3.43 0.73 41.18
N GLN A 7 -2.47 1.26 41.95
CA GLN A 7 -1.18 1.70 41.42
C GLN A 7 -0.34 0.51 40.90
N GLN A 8 -0.33 -0.61 41.62
CA GLN A 8 0.36 -1.82 41.19
C GLN A 8 -0.29 -2.48 39.96
N GLY A 9 -1.63 -2.43 39.87
CA GLY A 9 -2.35 -2.85 38.66
C GLY A 9 -2.04 -1.95 37.46
N PHE A 10 -1.92 -0.64 37.69
CA PHE A 10 -1.53 0.32 36.65
C PHE A 10 -0.09 0.08 36.17
N ASP A 11 0.86 -0.13 37.09
CA ASP A 11 2.24 -0.50 36.75
C ASP A 11 2.25 -1.80 35.94
N LEU A 12 1.50 -2.82 36.36
CA LEU A 12 1.42 -4.09 35.64
C LEU A 12 0.80 -3.93 34.23
N MET A 13 -0.23 -3.10 34.08
CA MET A 13 -0.79 -2.79 32.76
C MET A 13 0.20 -2.03 31.89
N LEU A 14 0.92 -1.06 32.45
CA LEU A 14 1.91 -0.27 31.72
C LEU A 14 3.06 -1.14 31.23
N TYR A 15 3.61 -2.01 32.10
CA TYR A 15 4.67 -2.94 31.72
C TYR A 15 4.16 -4.05 30.79
N GLY A 16 3.00 -4.66 31.08
CA GLY A 16 2.44 -5.74 30.28
C GLY A 16 2.00 -5.27 28.89
N MET A 17 1.12 -4.27 28.82
CA MET A 17 0.66 -3.73 27.54
C MET A 17 1.77 -2.99 26.79
N GLY A 18 2.66 -2.28 27.49
CA GLY A 18 3.77 -1.56 26.88
C GLY A 18 4.78 -2.49 26.21
N THR A 19 5.19 -3.58 26.89
CA THR A 19 6.13 -4.55 26.31
C THR A 19 5.54 -5.26 25.09
N VAL A 20 4.26 -5.68 25.16
CA VAL A 20 3.57 -6.27 24.02
C VAL A 20 3.46 -5.28 22.86
N PHE A 21 3.10 -4.02 23.14
CA PHE A 21 3.00 -2.99 22.11
C PHE A 21 4.35 -2.72 21.42
N VAL A 22 5.43 -2.58 22.19
CA VAL A 22 6.79 -2.43 21.66
C VAL A 22 7.20 -3.66 20.85
N PHE A 23 6.91 -4.87 21.35
CA PHE A 23 7.18 -6.12 20.63
C PHE A 23 6.46 -6.16 19.28
N LEU A 24 5.18 -5.79 19.24
CA LEU A 24 4.42 -5.71 17.99
C LEU A 24 4.97 -4.64 17.04
N ILE A 25 5.38 -3.47 17.53
CA ILE A 25 6.05 -2.45 16.70
C ILE A 25 7.32 -3.02 16.06
N VAL A 26 8.15 -3.69 16.85
CA VAL A 26 9.39 -4.31 16.35
C VAL A 26 9.05 -5.38 15.30
N LEU A 27 8.04 -6.21 15.53
CA LEU A 27 7.61 -7.24 14.58
C LEU A 27 7.09 -6.63 13.27
N VAL A 28 6.25 -5.59 13.35
CA VAL A 28 5.77 -4.86 12.16
C VAL A 28 6.94 -4.21 11.41
N LEU A 29 7.90 -3.60 12.11
CA LEU A 29 9.10 -3.06 11.48
C LEU A 29 9.93 -4.15 10.79
N ALA A 30 10.08 -5.32 11.42
CA ALA A 30 10.80 -6.45 10.83
C ALA A 30 10.12 -6.93 9.53
N VAL A 31 8.79 -7.08 9.53
CA VAL A 31 8.02 -7.46 8.33
C VAL A 31 8.13 -6.38 7.26
N ARG A 32 8.08 -5.09 7.61
CA ARG A 32 8.27 -3.98 6.66
C ARG A 32 9.68 -3.95 6.08
N LEU A 33 10.68 -4.25 6.90
CA LEU A 33 12.07 -4.33 6.46
C LEU A 33 12.25 -5.50 5.50
N MET A 34 11.68 -6.66 5.83
CA MET A 34 11.64 -7.82 4.95
C MET A 34 10.96 -7.49 3.61
N SER A 35 9.80 -6.81 3.63
CA SER A 35 9.13 -6.36 2.40
C SER A 35 10.05 -5.47 1.55
N LYS A 36 10.69 -4.46 2.17
CA LYS A 36 11.61 -3.57 1.44
C LYS A 36 12.84 -4.27 0.89
N ILE A 37 13.39 -5.22 1.64
CA ILE A 37 14.53 -6.03 1.21
C ILE A 37 14.11 -6.86 0.00
N ILE A 38 12.94 -7.52 0.07
CA ILE A 38 12.42 -8.31 -1.05
C ILE A 38 12.20 -7.41 -2.26
N ASP A 39 11.51 -6.28 -2.13
CA ASP A 39 11.27 -5.36 -3.26
C ASP A 39 12.58 -4.83 -3.89
N LYS A 40 13.62 -4.65 -3.08
CA LYS A 40 14.91 -4.10 -3.53
C LYS A 40 15.84 -5.15 -4.16
N PHE A 41 15.93 -6.34 -3.57
CA PHE A 41 16.86 -7.39 -3.99
C PHE A 41 16.23 -8.42 -4.93
N PHE A 42 14.92 -8.64 -4.80
CA PHE A 42 14.10 -9.43 -5.71
C PHE A 42 12.99 -8.54 -6.25
N PRO A 43 13.31 -7.50 -7.04
CA PRO A 43 12.27 -6.74 -7.72
C PRO A 43 11.43 -7.76 -8.46
N ALA A 44 10.18 -7.93 -8.02
CA ALA A 44 9.24 -8.74 -8.74
C ALA A 44 9.26 -8.15 -10.14
N LYS A 45 9.70 -8.95 -11.13
CA LYS A 45 9.47 -8.63 -12.52
C LYS A 45 7.96 -8.64 -12.63
N LEU A 46 7.35 -7.48 -12.37
CA LEU A 46 6.03 -7.17 -12.83
C LEU A 46 6.13 -7.57 -14.29
N ILE A 47 5.42 -8.64 -14.66
CA ILE A 47 4.97 -8.75 -16.03
C ILE A 47 4.25 -7.43 -16.18
N ASP A 48 4.89 -6.46 -16.82
CA ASP A 48 4.25 -5.20 -17.17
C ASP A 48 2.89 -5.63 -17.75
N PRO A 49 1.75 -5.28 -17.14
CA PRO A 49 0.59 -5.09 -17.99
C PRO A 49 1.07 -3.99 -18.92
N ALA A 50 1.47 -4.40 -20.13
CA ALA A 50 2.25 -3.67 -21.10
C ALA A 50 2.20 -2.18 -20.83
N VAL A 51 3.35 -1.56 -20.54
CA VAL A 51 3.51 -0.11 -20.41
C VAL A 51 2.71 0.56 -21.52
N GLY A 52 1.46 0.89 -21.20
CA GLY A 52 0.66 1.83 -21.95
C GLY A 52 1.33 3.12 -21.59
N SER A 53 2.33 3.48 -22.39
CA SER A 53 2.99 4.77 -22.38
C SER A 53 1.90 5.81 -22.16
N THR A 54 1.80 6.34 -20.95
CA THR A 54 1.03 7.55 -20.74
C THR A 54 1.89 8.64 -21.33
N THR A 55 1.87 8.75 -22.65
CA THR A 55 2.34 9.92 -23.37
C THR A 55 1.48 11.07 -22.85
N THR A 56 2.05 11.87 -21.95
CA THR A 56 1.53 13.20 -21.61
C THR A 56 1.81 14.13 -22.79
N GLY A 57 1.25 13.77 -23.95
CA GLY A 57 1.44 14.37 -25.25
C GLY A 57 0.26 13.95 -26.11
N LEU A 58 -0.20 14.88 -26.94
CA LEU A 58 -1.48 14.81 -27.67
C LEU A 58 -1.83 13.38 -28.13
N PRO A 59 -3.10 12.95 -27.97
CA PRO A 59 -3.53 11.63 -28.42
C PRO A 59 -3.11 11.38 -29.88
N ASP A 60 -2.54 10.21 -30.12
CA ASP A 60 -2.15 9.78 -31.45
C ASP A 60 -3.33 9.92 -32.43
N PRO A 61 -3.15 10.47 -33.65
CA PRO A 61 -4.24 10.70 -34.60
C PRO A 61 -5.08 9.45 -34.89
N LEU A 62 -4.49 8.27 -34.76
CA LEU A 62 -5.17 6.98 -34.91
C LEU A 62 -6.17 6.74 -33.77
N THR A 63 -5.78 7.05 -32.52
CA THR A 63 -6.66 6.94 -31.35
C THR A 63 -7.88 7.85 -31.47
N VAL A 64 -7.69 9.10 -31.92
CA VAL A 64 -8.78 10.06 -32.13
C VAL A 64 -9.77 9.54 -33.19
N LYS A 65 -9.26 8.96 -34.29
CA LYS A 65 -10.08 8.41 -35.37
C LYS A 65 -10.91 7.21 -34.93
N ILE A 66 -10.35 6.33 -34.09
CA ILE A 66 -11.08 5.18 -33.54
C ILE A 66 -12.19 5.66 -32.60
N ILE A 67 -11.92 6.64 -31.74
CA ILE A 67 -12.92 7.21 -30.82
C ILE A 67 -14.06 7.85 -31.62
N GLN A 68 -13.76 8.61 -32.68
CA GLN A 68 -14.78 9.21 -33.54
C GLN A 68 -15.67 8.15 -34.20
N ALA A 69 -15.08 7.10 -34.78
CA ALA A 69 -15.83 6.01 -35.40
C ALA A 69 -16.70 5.25 -34.39
N ALA A 70 -16.24 5.11 -33.15
CA ALA A 70 -17.03 4.50 -32.07
C ALA A 70 -18.23 5.37 -31.68
N ILE A 71 -18.05 6.70 -31.59
CA ILE A 71 -19.12 7.65 -31.28
C ILE A 71 -20.16 7.68 -32.40
N ASP A 72 -19.74 7.75 -33.66
CA ASP A 72 -20.65 7.75 -34.82
C ASP A 72 -21.51 6.48 -34.85
N ARG A 73 -20.90 5.33 -34.54
CA ARG A 73 -21.60 4.04 -34.44
C ARG A 73 -22.58 3.97 -33.27
N HIS A 74 -22.29 4.65 -32.16
CA HIS A 74 -23.21 4.70 -31.03
C HIS A 74 -24.40 5.63 -31.31
N ARG A 75 -24.16 6.74 -32.01
CA ARG A 75 -25.19 7.74 -32.35
C ARG A 75 -26.14 7.28 -33.46
N ALA A 76 -25.68 6.37 -34.31
CA ALA A 76 -26.50 5.73 -35.34
C ALA A 76 -27.38 4.58 -34.80
N ARG A 77 -27.39 4.35 -33.48
CA ARG A 77 -28.17 3.32 -32.79
C ARG A 77 -29.20 3.98 -31.88
#